data_AF-N4TS29-F1
#
_entry.id   AF-N4TS29-F1
#
_cell.length_a   1.000
_cell.length_b   1.000
_cell.length_c   1.000
_cell.angle_alpha   90.00
_cell.angle_beta   90.00
_cell.angle_gamma   90.00
#
_symmetry.space_group_name_H-M   'P 1'
#
loop_
_entity.id
_entity.type
_entity.pdbx_description
1 polymer ?
#
loop_
_entity_poly.entity_id
_entity_poly.type
_entity_poly.pdbx_seq_one_letter_code
_entity_poly.pdbx_strand_id
1 'polypeptide(L)'
;MAPISADERNSRTISTAACLIIGDEVLGGKTNSAYFAKWCFNLGINLKRIEVIEDDEGEIVEAVQRMSDRYDFVVTSGGIGPTHDDITYQSIAKAFNLPLKLHQETFDKMKLMSKVHPNQPKFDWDVDSPARRAKLRMAELPIDESRDLKKQALFPHDDLWVPVSVVNGNIHILPGIPRLFQRLLEGLKPHILPRLSDPEGKGTHRVLFSTPLPESGVADYLTTLAAKVGPKGVKVGSYPRWGKKNNTVTLVGRDLDYLESLVDEVQAGIQGLRVDAESDGEEDPKQIKKQATEDADKDTAEQVVEKP
;
A
#
# COMPACT_ATOMS: atom_id res chain seq x y z
N MET A 1 -26.90 4.72 -15.11
CA MET A 1 -26.62 5.19 -13.73
C MET A 1 -26.05 6.59 -13.84
N ALA A 2 -26.46 7.52 -12.96
CA ALA A 2 -25.79 8.81 -12.87
C ALA A 2 -24.32 8.59 -12.41
N PRO A 3 -23.36 9.38 -12.90
CA PRO A 3 -21.98 9.28 -12.45
C PRO A 3 -21.90 9.58 -10.94
N ILE A 4 -21.18 8.72 -10.21
CA ILE A 4 -20.92 8.88 -8.78
C ILE A 4 -20.11 10.15 -8.57
N SER A 5 -20.55 11.03 -7.66
CA SER A 5 -19.84 12.28 -7.37
C SER A 5 -18.52 12.03 -6.62
N ALA A 6 -17.58 12.95 -6.73
CA ALA A 6 -16.31 12.86 -6.01
C ALA A 6 -16.50 12.83 -4.47
N ASP A 7 -17.49 13.53 -3.93
CA ASP A 7 -17.78 13.49 -2.48
C ASP A 7 -18.41 12.16 -2.04
N GLU A 8 -19.23 11.54 -2.89
CA GLU A 8 -19.68 10.18 -2.66
C GLU A 8 -18.50 9.20 -2.70
N ARG A 9 -17.59 9.30 -3.68
CA ARG A 9 -16.36 8.50 -3.72
C ARG A 9 -15.49 8.69 -2.47
N ASN A 10 -15.38 9.92 -1.97
CA ASN A 10 -14.58 10.26 -0.80
C ASN A 10 -15.14 9.71 0.53
N SER A 11 -16.43 9.37 0.58
CA SER A 11 -17.10 8.85 1.78
C SER A 11 -17.43 7.36 1.72
N ARG A 12 -17.36 6.75 0.54
CA ARG A 12 -17.62 5.31 0.34
C ARG A 12 -16.62 4.42 1.05
N THR A 13 -17.12 3.23 1.39
CA THR A 13 -16.33 2.14 1.95
C THR A 13 -15.25 1.72 0.96
N ILE A 14 -14.02 1.60 1.44
CA ILE A 14 -12.87 1.12 0.66
C ILE A 14 -12.75 -0.39 0.84
N SER A 15 -12.93 -1.12 -0.25
CA SER A 15 -12.72 -2.57 -0.30
C SER A 15 -11.58 -2.95 -1.25
N THR A 16 -11.40 -2.16 -2.31
CA THR A 16 -10.42 -2.41 -3.37
C THR A 16 -9.47 -1.24 -3.52
N ALA A 17 -8.23 -1.56 -3.89
CA ALA A 17 -7.22 -0.57 -4.23
C ALA A 17 -6.51 -0.87 -5.55
N ALA A 18 -5.95 0.19 -6.14
CA ALA A 18 -4.99 0.10 -7.22
C ALA A 18 -3.83 1.09 -7.03
N CYS A 19 -2.68 0.75 -7.59
CA CYS A 19 -1.49 1.58 -7.57
C CYS A 19 -1.04 1.89 -8.99
N LEU A 20 -0.86 3.18 -9.29
CA LEU A 20 -0.27 3.64 -10.54
C LEU A 20 1.11 4.24 -10.25
N ILE A 21 2.15 3.54 -10.65
CA ILE A 21 3.52 4.03 -10.56
C ILE A 21 3.83 4.77 -11.86
N ILE A 22 4.27 6.02 -11.75
CA ILE A 22 4.52 6.91 -12.89
C ILE A 22 5.99 7.31 -12.80
N GLY A 23 6.77 7.02 -13.84
CA GLY A 23 8.19 7.34 -13.87
C GLY A 23 8.98 6.46 -14.83
N ASP A 24 9.66 7.06 -15.80
CA ASP A 24 10.54 6.36 -16.74
C ASP A 24 11.66 5.59 -16.02
N GLU A 25 12.17 6.12 -14.90
CA GLU A 25 13.22 5.49 -14.10
C GLU A 25 12.72 4.27 -13.33
N VAL A 26 11.41 4.21 -13.06
CA VAL A 26 10.80 3.11 -12.30
C VAL A 26 10.66 1.86 -13.16
N LEU A 27 10.58 2.02 -14.48
CA LEU A 27 10.72 0.91 -15.43
C LEU A 27 12.09 0.20 -15.30
N GLY A 28 13.07 0.86 -14.67
CA GLY A 28 14.36 0.29 -14.27
C GLY A 28 14.40 -0.46 -12.93
N GLY A 29 13.27 -0.60 -12.20
CA GLY A 29 13.12 -1.58 -11.10
C GLY A 29 13.02 -1.04 -9.65
N LYS A 30 13.07 0.28 -9.42
CA LYS A 30 12.87 0.87 -8.07
C LYS A 30 11.41 1.30 -7.88
N THR A 31 10.60 0.50 -7.19
CA THR A 31 9.14 0.75 -7.10
C THR A 31 8.64 0.85 -5.65
N ASN A 32 7.62 1.66 -5.41
CA ASN A 32 6.90 1.75 -4.11
C ASN A 32 5.79 0.69 -3.95
N SER A 33 5.55 -0.11 -5.00
CA SER A 33 4.41 -1.02 -5.09
C SER A 33 4.40 -2.10 -4.01
N ALA A 34 5.57 -2.66 -3.65
CA ALA A 34 5.69 -3.68 -2.63
C ALA A 34 5.28 -3.16 -1.24
N TYR A 35 5.69 -1.93 -0.90
CA TYR A 35 5.29 -1.30 0.35
C TYR A 35 3.78 -1.03 0.37
N PHE A 36 3.24 -0.49 -0.71
CA PHE A 36 1.80 -0.25 -0.84
C PHE A 36 0.97 -1.54 -0.73
N ALA A 37 1.44 -2.63 -1.34
CA ALA A 37 0.81 -3.94 -1.23
C ALA A 37 0.76 -4.46 0.20
N LYS A 38 1.87 -4.34 0.94
CA LYS A 38 1.94 -4.69 2.37
C LYS A 38 1.01 -3.80 3.20
N TRP A 39 0.99 -2.50 2.94
CA TRP A 39 0.12 -1.55 3.61
C TRP A 39 -1.36 -1.89 3.41
N CYS A 40 -1.77 -2.17 2.16
CA CYS A 40 -3.13 -2.62 1.84
C CYS A 40 -3.49 -3.93 2.55
N PHE A 41 -2.58 -4.91 2.51
CA PHE A 41 -2.77 -6.20 3.18
C PHE A 41 -3.02 -6.04 4.67
N ASN A 42 -2.21 -5.23 5.35
CA ASN A 42 -2.35 -4.96 6.78
C ASN A 42 -3.66 -4.25 7.14
N LEU A 43 -4.22 -3.45 6.23
CA LEU A 43 -5.52 -2.80 6.39
C LEU A 43 -6.68 -3.64 5.86
N GLY A 44 -6.42 -4.84 5.35
CA GLY A 44 -7.44 -5.68 4.73
C GLY A 44 -8.02 -5.14 3.42
N ILE A 45 -7.37 -4.17 2.78
CA ILE A 45 -7.75 -3.63 1.48
C ILE A 45 -7.27 -4.59 0.39
N ASN A 46 -8.16 -4.98 -0.52
CA ASN A 46 -7.83 -5.88 -1.61
C ASN A 46 -7.12 -5.12 -2.73
N LEU A 47 -5.79 -5.13 -2.74
CA LEU A 47 -5.03 -4.59 -3.86
C LEU A 47 -5.30 -5.42 -5.12
N LYS A 48 -5.97 -4.81 -6.09
CA LYS A 48 -6.43 -5.47 -7.32
C LYS A 48 -5.47 -5.27 -8.48
N ARG A 49 -4.73 -4.17 -8.49
CA ARG A 49 -3.90 -3.80 -9.63
C ARG A 49 -2.71 -2.93 -9.23
N ILE A 50 -1.57 -3.21 -9.85
CA ILE A 50 -0.42 -2.32 -9.91
C ILE A 50 -0.11 -2.16 -11.40
N GLU A 51 0.04 -0.92 -11.86
CA GLU A 51 0.54 -0.60 -13.20
C GLU A 51 1.74 0.33 -13.05
N VAL A 52 2.72 0.15 -13.92
CA VAL A 52 3.89 1.03 -14.05
C VAL A 52 3.86 1.58 -15.47
N ILE A 53 3.84 2.90 -15.60
CA ILE A 53 3.75 3.61 -16.89
C ILE A 53 4.85 4.66 -16.99
N GLU A 54 5.16 5.05 -18.23
CA GLU A 54 6.07 6.16 -18.55
C GLU A 54 5.47 7.52 -18.21
N ASP A 55 6.31 8.57 -18.19
CA ASP A 55 5.89 9.97 -18.01
C ASP A 55 5.22 10.52 -19.29
N ASP A 56 4.15 9.87 -19.74
CA ASP A 56 3.31 10.30 -20.87
C ASP A 56 1.91 10.74 -20.39
N GLU A 57 1.47 11.91 -20.86
CA GLU A 57 0.18 12.49 -20.43
C GLU A 57 -1.01 11.61 -20.84
N GLY A 58 -0.96 10.97 -22.02
CA GLY A 58 -2.03 10.10 -22.51
C GLY A 58 -2.16 8.83 -21.67
N GLU A 59 -1.04 8.18 -21.38
CA GLU A 59 -0.97 6.99 -20.53
C GLU A 59 -1.45 7.29 -19.10
N ILE A 60 -1.02 8.41 -18.51
CA ILE A 60 -1.47 8.83 -17.17
C ILE A 60 -2.97 9.08 -17.17
N VAL A 61 -3.50 9.83 -18.15
CA VAL A 61 -4.93 10.16 -18.25
C VAL A 61 -5.79 8.92 -18.38
N GLU A 62 -5.44 7.98 -19.28
CA GLU A 62 -6.17 6.73 -19.46
C GLU A 62 -6.18 5.92 -18.17
N ALA A 63 -5.00 5.69 -17.59
CA ALA A 63 -4.84 4.80 -16.45
C ALA A 63 -5.58 5.33 -15.21
N VAL A 64 -5.45 6.62 -14.89
CA VAL A 64 -6.10 7.21 -13.70
C VAL A 64 -7.62 7.25 -13.83
N GLN A 65 -8.17 7.52 -15.01
CA GLN A 65 -9.62 7.47 -15.23
C GLN A 65 -10.15 6.05 -15.04
N ARG A 66 -9.52 5.08 -15.71
CA ARG A 66 -9.90 3.66 -15.62
C ARG A 66 -9.76 3.11 -14.20
N MET A 67 -8.68 3.43 -13.50
CA MET A 67 -8.48 2.98 -12.12
C MET A 67 -9.45 3.64 -11.16
N SER A 68 -9.68 4.96 -11.30
CA SER A 68 -10.62 5.70 -10.45
C SER A 68 -12.04 5.17 -10.61
N ASP A 69 -12.44 4.77 -11.82
CA ASP A 69 -13.76 4.17 -12.04
C ASP A 69 -13.90 2.79 -11.39
N ARG A 70 -12.87 1.94 -11.52
CA ARG A 70 -12.92 0.52 -11.13
C ARG A 70 -12.63 0.22 -9.66
N TYR A 71 -11.95 1.12 -8.95
CA TYR A 71 -11.43 0.84 -7.61
C TYR A 71 -11.77 1.95 -6.59
N ASP A 72 -11.93 1.55 -5.33
CA ASP A 72 -12.37 2.47 -4.27
C ASP A 72 -11.25 3.41 -3.79
N PHE A 73 -9.99 2.96 -3.89
CA PHE A 73 -8.81 3.68 -3.42
C PHE A 73 -7.65 3.56 -4.42
N VAL A 74 -7.33 4.65 -5.12
CA VAL A 74 -6.24 4.70 -6.09
C VAL A 74 -5.11 5.51 -5.51
N VAL A 75 -3.90 4.97 -5.55
CA VAL A 75 -2.67 5.68 -5.16
C VAL A 75 -1.77 5.82 -6.37
N THR A 76 -1.30 7.04 -6.64
CA THR A 76 -0.21 7.24 -7.59
C THR A 76 1.13 7.41 -6.88
N SER A 77 2.23 7.15 -7.58
CA SER A 77 3.58 7.32 -7.05
C SER A 77 4.49 7.84 -8.16
N GLY A 78 4.94 9.09 -8.06
CA GLY A 78 5.91 9.69 -8.99
C GLY A 78 5.37 10.86 -9.81
N GLY A 79 6.25 11.52 -10.56
CA GLY A 79 5.93 12.63 -11.47
C GLY A 79 5.38 13.91 -10.82
N ILE A 80 5.74 14.21 -9.57
CA ILE A 80 5.30 15.44 -8.84
C ILE A 80 6.45 16.36 -8.39
N GLY A 81 7.66 16.10 -8.85
CA GLY A 81 8.82 16.93 -8.59
C GLY A 81 8.86 18.21 -9.45
N PRO A 82 10.02 18.90 -9.46
CA PRO A 82 10.17 20.19 -10.11
C PRO A 82 10.60 20.11 -11.58
N THR A 83 10.88 18.91 -12.11
CA THR A 83 11.43 18.77 -13.46
C THR A 83 10.31 18.78 -14.52
N HIS A 84 10.69 18.73 -15.79
CA HIS A 84 9.76 18.98 -16.90
C HIS A 84 8.89 17.75 -17.20
N ASP A 85 9.47 16.57 -16.99
CA ASP A 85 8.92 15.22 -16.97
C ASP A 85 8.00 14.96 -15.76
N ASP A 86 8.09 15.73 -14.67
CA ASP A 86 7.12 15.67 -13.58
C ASP A 86 5.76 16.29 -14.01
N ILE A 87 4.90 15.43 -14.58
CA ILE A 87 3.62 15.82 -15.20
C ILE A 87 2.38 15.18 -14.55
N THR A 88 2.51 14.49 -13.41
CA THR A 88 1.39 13.76 -12.78
C THR A 88 0.24 14.69 -12.38
N TYR A 89 0.52 15.85 -11.78
CA TYR A 89 -0.54 16.80 -11.40
C TYR A 89 -1.26 17.37 -12.63
N GLN A 90 -0.51 17.78 -13.66
CA GLN A 90 -1.02 18.32 -14.92
C GLN A 90 -1.91 17.31 -15.63
N SER A 91 -1.44 16.07 -15.76
CA SER A 91 -2.13 15.00 -16.46
C SER A 91 -3.42 14.60 -15.73
N ILE A 92 -3.38 14.48 -14.39
CA ILE A 92 -4.57 14.18 -13.61
C ILE A 92 -5.55 15.35 -13.60
N ALA A 93 -5.08 16.60 -13.58
CA ALA A 93 -5.94 17.77 -13.74
C ALA A 93 -6.72 17.70 -15.06
N LYS A 94 -6.00 17.41 -16.16
CA LYS A 94 -6.59 17.23 -17.50
C LYS A 94 -7.59 16.09 -17.54
N ALA A 95 -7.26 14.94 -16.94
CA ALA A 95 -8.12 13.76 -16.90
C ALA A 95 -9.51 14.04 -16.28
N PHE A 96 -9.60 14.98 -15.33
CA PHE A 96 -10.84 15.32 -14.64
C PHE A 96 -11.33 16.75 -14.94
N ASN A 97 -10.76 17.40 -15.97
CA ASN A 97 -11.10 18.76 -16.38
C ASN A 97 -11.04 19.77 -15.21
N LEU A 98 -9.99 19.68 -14.40
CA LEU A 98 -9.75 20.55 -13.26
C LEU A 98 -8.68 21.60 -13.59
N PRO A 99 -8.79 22.82 -13.03
CA PRO A 99 -7.69 23.77 -13.07
C PRO A 99 -6.53 23.31 -12.17
N LEU A 100 -5.31 23.62 -12.60
CA LEU A 100 -4.16 23.66 -11.70
C LEU A 100 -4.15 25.00 -10.97
N LYS A 101 -4.11 24.97 -9.64
CA LYS A 101 -4.06 26.18 -8.82
C LYS A 101 -2.95 26.09 -7.80
N LEU A 102 -2.28 27.22 -7.58
CA LEU A 102 -1.31 27.35 -6.51
C LEU A 102 -2.00 27.11 -5.17
N HIS A 103 -1.60 26.05 -4.48
CA HIS A 103 -2.05 25.75 -3.13
C HIS A 103 -1.20 26.52 -2.13
N GLN A 104 -1.75 27.60 -1.59
CA GLN A 104 -1.02 28.57 -0.77
C GLN A 104 -0.33 27.91 0.45
N GLU A 105 -1.00 26.98 1.14
CA GLU A 105 -0.42 26.30 2.30
C GLU A 105 0.80 25.43 1.92
N THR A 106 0.74 24.73 0.78
CA THR A 106 1.88 23.98 0.25
C THR A 106 3.04 24.92 -0.06
N PHE A 107 2.76 26.03 -0.74
CA PHE A 107 3.77 27.03 -1.07
C PHE A 107 4.42 27.63 0.19
N ASP A 108 3.62 28.01 1.19
CA ASP A 108 4.10 28.61 2.44
C ASP A 108 4.96 27.61 3.23
N LYS A 109 4.54 26.34 3.32
CA LYS A 109 5.36 25.27 3.92
C LYS A 109 6.66 25.06 3.15
N MET A 110 6.65 25.07 1.82
CA MET A 110 7.88 24.99 1.01
C MET A 110 8.83 26.16 1.29
N LYS A 111 8.31 27.38 1.41
CA LYS A 111 9.07 28.59 1.75
C LYS A 111 9.68 28.48 3.15
N LEU A 112 8.89 28.04 4.14
CA LEU A 112 9.35 27.86 5.52
C LEU A 112 10.43 26.78 5.66
N MET A 113 10.28 25.67 4.93
CA MET A 113 11.17 24.50 5.03
C MET A 113 12.38 24.56 4.12
N SER A 114 12.46 25.58 3.27
CA SER A 114 13.59 25.86 2.38
C SER A 114 14.85 26.16 3.18
N LYS A 115 15.77 25.19 3.24
CA LYS A 115 17.11 25.41 3.83
C LYS A 115 18.02 26.10 2.82
N VAL A 116 18.72 27.13 3.26
CA VAL A 116 19.83 27.71 2.50
C VAL A 116 21.01 26.75 2.57
N HIS A 117 21.38 26.17 1.44
CA HIS A 117 22.58 25.35 1.35
C HIS A 117 23.77 26.23 0.94
N PRO A 118 24.90 26.21 1.68
CA PRO A 118 26.06 27.06 1.37
C PRO A 118 26.62 26.87 -0.04
N ASN A 119 26.42 25.68 -0.62
CA ASN A 119 26.92 25.30 -1.94
C ASN A 119 25.90 25.45 -3.07
N GLN A 120 24.73 26.06 -2.80
CA GLN A 120 23.71 26.32 -3.81
C GLN A 120 23.65 27.81 -4.14
N PRO A 121 23.27 28.18 -5.37
CA PRO A 121 23.01 29.57 -5.72
C PRO A 121 22.00 30.18 -4.74
N LYS A 122 22.19 31.47 -4.41
CA LYS A 122 21.23 32.20 -3.58
C LYS A 122 19.85 32.12 -4.23
N PHE A 123 18.91 31.52 -3.53
CA PHE A 123 17.53 31.37 -3.99
C PHE A 123 16.62 32.34 -3.24
N ASP A 124 15.74 33.02 -3.97
CA ASP A 124 14.78 33.98 -3.43
C ASP A 124 13.36 33.56 -3.86
N TRP A 125 12.46 33.42 -2.89
CA TRP A 125 11.07 33.01 -3.11
C TRP A 125 10.20 34.14 -3.66
N ASP A 126 10.66 35.39 -3.58
CA ASP A 126 9.89 36.58 -3.94
C ASP A 126 10.34 37.16 -5.30
N VAL A 127 11.38 36.59 -5.91
CA VAL A 127 11.90 36.99 -7.23
C VAL A 127 11.65 35.90 -8.27
N ASP A 128 11.08 36.27 -9.42
CA ASP A 128 10.88 35.31 -10.52
C ASP A 128 12.21 34.75 -11.02
N SER A 129 12.26 33.43 -11.16
CA SER A 129 13.43 32.70 -11.64
C SER A 129 13.02 31.32 -12.15
N PRO A 130 13.82 30.67 -13.02
CA PRO A 130 13.56 29.28 -13.42
C PRO A 130 13.40 28.34 -12.23
N ALA A 131 14.24 28.48 -11.20
CA ALA A 131 14.16 27.68 -9.98
C ALA A 131 12.86 27.92 -9.20
N ARG A 132 12.38 29.17 -9.14
CA ARG A 132 11.11 29.51 -8.47
C ARG A 132 9.93 28.91 -9.23
N ARG A 133 9.89 29.05 -10.56
CA ARG A 133 8.83 28.47 -11.39
C ARG A 133 8.80 26.95 -11.30
N ALA A 134 9.96 26.29 -11.30
CA ALA A 134 10.07 24.85 -11.09
C ALA A 134 9.54 24.43 -9.70
N LYS A 135 9.82 25.20 -8.65
CA LYS A 135 9.27 24.94 -7.30
C LYS A 135 7.77 25.20 -7.22
N LEU A 136 7.25 26.24 -7.88
CA LEU A 136 5.83 26.56 -7.90
C LEU A 136 4.99 25.42 -8.50
N ARG A 137 5.47 24.76 -9.56
CA ARG A 137 4.80 23.59 -10.16
C ARG A 137 4.49 22.48 -9.15
N MET A 138 5.34 22.27 -8.14
CA MET A 138 5.10 21.26 -7.09
C MET A 138 3.99 21.67 -6.10
N ALA A 139 3.61 22.95 -6.07
CA ALA A 139 2.53 23.50 -5.27
C ALA A 139 1.28 23.83 -6.09
N GLU A 140 1.31 23.64 -7.42
CA GLU A 140 0.16 23.77 -8.30
C GLU A 140 -0.59 22.44 -8.33
N LEU A 141 -1.70 22.36 -7.59
CA LEU A 141 -2.48 21.14 -7.43
C LEU A 141 -3.73 21.16 -8.32
N PRO A 142 -4.21 19.99 -8.77
CA PRO A 142 -5.53 19.86 -9.39
C PRO A 142 -6.63 20.13 -8.34
N ILE A 143 -7.38 21.21 -8.50
CA ILE A 143 -8.41 21.64 -7.52
C ILE A 143 -9.80 21.67 -8.16
N ASP A 144 -10.74 20.94 -7.57
CA ASP A 144 -12.17 21.10 -7.81
C ASP A 144 -12.72 22.19 -6.89
N GLU A 145 -13.03 23.35 -7.45
CA GLU A 145 -13.52 24.51 -6.71
C GLU A 145 -14.92 24.33 -6.12
N SER A 146 -15.65 23.32 -6.58
CA SER A 146 -16.97 23.00 -6.04
C SER A 146 -16.90 22.21 -4.73
N ARG A 147 -15.69 21.78 -4.31
CA ARG A 147 -15.46 20.89 -3.17
C ARG A 147 -14.58 21.53 -2.11
N ASP A 148 -14.72 21.04 -0.88
CA ASP A 148 -13.89 21.48 0.25
C ASP A 148 -12.40 21.17 -0.02
N LEU A 149 -11.56 22.20 0.02
CA LEU A 149 -10.12 22.09 -0.18
C LEU A 149 -9.47 21.14 0.84
N LYS A 150 -9.98 21.07 2.08
CA LYS A 150 -9.47 20.17 3.12
C LYS A 150 -9.68 18.69 2.81
N LYS A 151 -10.56 18.36 1.85
CA LYS A 151 -10.75 16.99 1.36
C LYS A 151 -9.91 16.67 0.12
N GLN A 152 -9.22 17.67 -0.42
CA GLN A 152 -8.46 17.62 -1.68
C GLN A 152 -6.97 17.79 -1.47
N ALA A 153 -6.54 18.50 -0.42
CA ALA A 153 -5.14 18.62 -0.03
C ALA A 153 -4.98 18.19 1.43
N LEU A 154 -4.57 16.95 1.64
CA LEU A 154 -4.37 16.40 2.97
C LEU A 154 -2.91 16.60 3.37
N PHE A 155 -2.66 17.07 4.59
CA PHE A 155 -1.32 17.06 5.21
C PHE A 155 -1.29 16.00 6.32
N PRO A 156 -0.87 14.76 6.01
CA PRO A 156 -0.79 13.72 7.03
C PRO A 156 0.29 13.98 8.08
N HIS A 157 1.24 14.87 7.77
CA HIS A 157 2.35 15.25 8.65
C HIS A 157 2.59 16.76 8.52
N ASP A 158 2.57 17.47 9.65
CA ASP A 158 2.79 18.92 9.67
C ASP A 158 4.22 19.32 9.32
N ASP A 159 5.18 18.43 9.56
CA ASP A 159 6.60 18.59 9.23
C ASP A 159 6.92 18.26 7.76
N LEU A 160 5.92 18.11 6.89
CA LEU A 160 6.12 17.94 5.46
C LEU A 160 5.47 19.10 4.69
N TRP A 161 6.17 19.57 3.67
CA TRP A 161 5.63 20.58 2.75
C TRP A 161 4.67 20.00 1.72
N VAL A 162 4.81 18.72 1.41
CA VAL A 162 4.03 18.04 0.37
C VAL A 162 2.73 17.49 0.96
N PRO A 163 1.56 17.83 0.40
CA PRO A 163 0.31 17.19 0.76
C PRO A 163 0.11 15.90 -0.05
N VAL A 164 -0.85 15.09 0.37
CA VAL A 164 -1.51 14.14 -0.51
C VAL A 164 -2.64 14.87 -1.23
N SER A 165 -2.49 15.07 -2.54
CA SER A 165 -3.54 15.64 -3.38
C SER A 165 -4.58 14.57 -3.71
N VAL A 166 -5.85 14.84 -3.43
CA VAL A 166 -6.97 13.91 -3.61
C VAL A 166 -7.91 14.38 -4.72
N VAL A 167 -7.86 13.69 -5.86
CA VAL A 167 -8.66 14.00 -7.06
C VAL A 167 -9.79 12.98 -7.21
N ASN A 168 -10.94 13.45 -7.70
CA ASN A 168 -12.15 12.64 -7.89
C ASN A 168 -12.62 11.87 -6.64
N GLY A 169 -12.15 12.28 -5.45
CA GLY A 169 -12.49 11.67 -4.17
C GLY A 169 -11.78 10.36 -3.81
N ASN A 170 -11.17 9.66 -4.78
CA ASN A 170 -10.50 8.38 -4.57
C ASN A 170 -9.08 8.27 -5.13
N ILE A 171 -8.58 9.24 -5.90
CA ILE A 171 -7.20 9.25 -6.40
C ILE A 171 -6.34 10.03 -5.42
N HIS A 172 -5.34 9.37 -4.82
CA HIS A 172 -4.41 9.95 -3.85
C HIS A 172 -3.04 10.04 -4.52
N ILE A 173 -2.59 11.26 -4.80
CA ILE A 173 -1.34 11.51 -5.52
C ILE A 173 -0.20 11.61 -4.50
N LEU A 174 0.79 10.71 -4.62
CA LEU A 174 1.95 10.64 -3.73
C LEU A 174 3.28 10.75 -4.52
N PRO A 175 4.37 11.22 -3.87
CA PRO A 175 5.69 11.31 -4.48
C PRO A 175 6.31 9.94 -4.76
N GLY A 176 7.21 9.89 -5.74
CA GLY A 176 7.99 8.69 -6.06
C GLY A 176 9.08 8.36 -5.04
N ILE A 177 9.55 9.35 -4.26
CA ILE A 177 10.63 9.17 -3.28
C ILE A 177 10.18 8.19 -2.18
N PRO A 178 10.80 6.99 -2.03
CA PRO A 178 10.25 5.93 -1.19
C PRO A 178 9.99 6.33 0.26
N ARG A 179 10.95 7.02 0.89
CA ARG A 179 10.79 7.47 2.29
C ARG A 179 9.62 8.44 2.47
N LEU A 180 9.38 9.30 1.49
CA LEU A 180 8.31 10.29 1.53
C LEU A 180 6.95 9.66 1.23
N PHE A 181 6.90 8.78 0.22
CA PHE A 181 5.75 7.95 -0.10
C PHE A 181 5.27 7.17 1.14
N GLN A 182 6.17 6.45 1.80
CA GLN A 182 5.87 5.65 2.99
C GLN A 182 5.33 6.51 4.13
N ARG A 183 5.98 7.65 4.42
CA ARG A 183 5.52 8.56 5.49
C ARG A 183 4.11 9.10 5.22
N LEU A 184 3.85 9.58 4.01
CA LEU A 184 2.54 10.12 3.64
C LEU A 184 1.47 9.03 3.68
N LEU A 185 1.77 7.86 3.13
CA LEU A 185 0.85 6.72 3.12
C LEU A 185 0.51 6.24 4.54
N GLU A 186 1.50 6.16 5.43
CA GLU A 186 1.29 5.84 6.84
C GLU A 186 0.43 6.89 7.54
N GLY A 187 0.71 8.17 7.29
CA GLY A 187 -0.10 9.27 7.83
C GLY A 187 -1.53 9.30 7.31
N LEU A 188 -1.83 8.70 6.15
CA LEU A 188 -3.19 8.60 5.64
C LEU A 188 -4.05 7.61 6.43
N LYS A 189 -3.47 6.68 7.21
CA LYS A 189 -4.22 5.63 7.93
C LYS A 189 -5.42 6.17 8.72
N PRO A 190 -5.33 7.23 9.54
CA PRO A 190 -6.48 7.76 10.28
C PRO A 190 -7.62 8.27 9.39
N HIS A 191 -7.31 8.69 8.16
CA HIS A 191 -8.32 9.12 7.17
C HIS A 191 -8.95 7.93 6.42
N ILE A 192 -8.26 6.80 6.38
CA ILE A 192 -8.69 5.61 5.63
C ILE A 192 -9.40 4.59 6.54
N LEU A 193 -8.94 4.38 7.78
CA LEU A 193 -9.52 3.41 8.73
C LEU A 193 -11.04 3.55 8.90
N PRO A 194 -11.62 4.77 9.09
CA PRO A 194 -13.07 4.92 9.23
C PRO A 194 -13.87 4.52 7.99
N ARG A 195 -13.21 4.43 6.83
CA ARG A 195 -13.80 4.07 5.54
C ARG A 195 -13.62 2.60 5.22
N LEU A 196 -12.96 1.81 6.05
CA LEU A 196 -12.81 0.37 5.82
C LEU A 196 -14.07 -0.38 6.24
N SER A 197 -14.31 -1.55 5.65
CA SER A 197 -15.37 -2.46 6.12
C SER A 197 -15.10 -3.01 7.52
N ASP A 198 -13.85 -2.97 7.96
CA ASP A 198 -13.39 -3.32 9.30
C ASP A 198 -12.62 -2.13 9.91
N PRO A 199 -13.33 -1.18 10.55
CA PRO A 199 -12.71 0.03 11.09
C PRO A 199 -11.76 -0.23 12.27
N GLU A 200 -11.89 -1.39 12.93
CA GLU A 200 -10.98 -1.82 14.02
C GLU A 200 -9.59 -2.18 13.49
N GLY A 201 -9.44 -2.35 12.17
CA GLY A 201 -8.15 -2.55 11.53
C GLY A 201 -7.52 -3.91 11.85
N LYS A 202 -8.33 -4.96 12.09
CA LYS A 202 -7.81 -6.32 12.30
C LYS A 202 -7.11 -6.84 11.04
N GLY A 203 -7.50 -6.29 9.88
CA GLY A 203 -6.72 -6.40 8.65
C GLY A 203 -6.92 -7.74 7.96
N THR A 204 -5.87 -8.27 7.33
CA THR A 204 -5.85 -9.62 6.77
C THR A 204 -4.79 -10.46 7.46
N HIS A 205 -5.16 -11.68 7.82
CA HIS A 205 -4.29 -12.67 8.41
C HIS A 205 -3.78 -13.65 7.36
N ARG A 206 -2.60 -14.20 7.62
CA ARG A 206 -2.00 -15.26 6.80
C ARG A 206 -1.58 -16.41 7.70
N VAL A 207 -2.02 -17.61 7.37
CA VAL A 207 -1.54 -18.86 7.96
C VAL A 207 -0.70 -19.59 6.92
N LEU A 208 0.49 -20.05 7.33
CA LEU A 208 1.46 -20.71 6.46
C LEU A 208 1.57 -22.18 6.87
N PHE A 209 1.73 -23.06 5.88
CA PHE A 209 1.97 -24.48 6.08
C PHE A 209 3.12 -24.94 5.20
N SER A 210 3.96 -25.82 5.75
CA SER A 210 5.02 -26.53 5.05
C SER A 210 4.55 -27.94 4.72
N THR A 211 4.60 -28.32 3.45
CA THR A 211 4.24 -29.67 2.99
C THR A 211 5.38 -30.32 2.23
N PRO A 212 5.69 -31.61 2.47
CA PRO A 212 6.65 -32.37 1.67
C PRO A 212 6.08 -32.78 0.30
N LEU A 213 4.77 -32.61 0.09
CA LEU A 213 4.11 -33.02 -1.15
C LEU A 213 4.43 -32.05 -2.29
N PRO A 214 4.62 -32.56 -3.53
CA PRO A 214 4.73 -31.72 -4.71
C PRO A 214 3.42 -30.96 -4.97
N GLU A 215 3.47 -29.87 -5.73
CA GLU A 215 2.30 -29.04 -6.04
C GLU A 215 1.15 -29.86 -6.67
N SER A 216 1.49 -30.79 -7.59
CA SER A 216 0.53 -31.71 -8.18
C SER A 216 -0.13 -32.67 -7.16
N GLY A 217 0.56 -32.99 -6.06
CA GLY A 217 0.05 -33.86 -5.01
C GLY A 217 -0.97 -33.19 -4.08
N VAL A 218 -0.96 -31.86 -3.99
CA VAL A 218 -1.90 -31.08 -3.17
C VAL A 218 -2.98 -30.38 -3.99
N ALA A 219 -2.84 -30.31 -5.32
CA ALA A 219 -3.71 -29.52 -6.19
C ALA A 219 -5.22 -29.83 -6.03
N ASP A 220 -5.61 -31.10 -6.01
CA ASP A 220 -7.03 -31.51 -5.89
C ASP A 220 -7.62 -31.11 -4.53
N TYR A 221 -6.84 -31.34 -3.45
CA TYR A 221 -7.22 -30.93 -2.10
C TYR A 221 -7.36 -29.42 -2.02
N LEU A 222 -6.39 -28.65 -2.51
CA LEU A 222 -6.42 -27.20 -2.47
C LEU A 222 -7.55 -26.62 -3.33
N THR A 223 -7.91 -27.26 -4.43
CA THR A 223 -9.07 -26.88 -5.26
C THR A 223 -10.37 -27.05 -4.47
N THR A 224 -10.54 -28.19 -3.80
CA THR A 224 -11.70 -28.47 -2.95
C THR A 224 -11.78 -27.51 -1.78
N LEU A 225 -10.64 -27.27 -1.11
CA LEU A 225 -10.53 -26.32 -0.01
C LEU A 225 -10.87 -24.91 -0.47
N ALA A 226 -10.34 -24.46 -1.60
CA ALA A 226 -10.62 -23.13 -2.16
C ALA A 226 -12.12 -22.93 -2.44
N ALA A 227 -12.81 -23.94 -2.98
CA ALA A 227 -14.25 -23.88 -3.19
C ALA A 227 -15.05 -23.82 -1.86
N LYS A 228 -14.59 -24.51 -0.83
CA LYS A 228 -15.20 -24.52 0.52
C LYS A 228 -15.03 -23.18 1.24
N VAL A 229 -13.83 -22.62 1.22
CA VAL A 229 -13.45 -21.46 2.04
C VAL A 229 -13.60 -20.12 1.32
N GLY A 230 -13.64 -20.14 -0.02
CA GLY A 230 -13.81 -18.97 -0.88
C GLY A 230 -15.07 -18.14 -0.56
N PRO A 231 -16.26 -18.75 -0.34
CA PRO A 231 -17.46 -18.01 0.07
C PRO A 231 -17.32 -17.24 1.39
N LYS A 232 -16.36 -17.62 2.25
CA LYS A 232 -16.02 -16.91 3.49
C LYS A 232 -14.88 -15.90 3.31
N GLY A 233 -14.47 -15.63 2.08
CA GLY A 233 -13.43 -14.65 1.76
C GLY A 233 -12.00 -15.12 2.03
N VAL A 234 -11.78 -16.43 2.24
CA VAL A 234 -10.44 -17.00 2.41
C VAL A 234 -9.85 -17.37 1.06
N LYS A 235 -8.63 -16.91 0.78
CA LYS A 235 -7.85 -17.30 -0.40
C LYS A 235 -6.88 -18.42 -0.02
N VAL A 236 -6.81 -19.44 -0.86
CA VAL A 236 -5.86 -20.56 -0.76
C VAL A 236 -4.77 -20.34 -1.81
N GLY A 237 -3.51 -20.48 -1.42
CA GLY A 237 -2.36 -20.40 -2.33
C GLY A 237 -1.37 -21.53 -2.08
N SER A 238 -0.68 -21.95 -3.14
CA SER A 238 0.46 -22.86 -3.06
C SER A 238 1.64 -22.23 -3.79
N TYR A 239 2.83 -22.35 -3.21
CA TYR A 239 4.06 -21.79 -3.75
C TYR A 239 5.15 -22.86 -3.73
N PRO A 240 5.51 -23.40 -4.91
CA PRO A 240 6.63 -24.32 -5.01
C PRO A 240 7.94 -23.59 -4.69
N ARG A 241 8.85 -24.26 -3.98
CA ARG A 241 10.13 -23.66 -3.57
C ARG A 241 11.29 -24.35 -4.25
N TRP A 242 11.85 -23.69 -5.26
CA TRP A 242 12.98 -24.22 -6.04
C TRP A 242 14.18 -24.50 -5.12
N GLY A 243 14.71 -25.74 -5.17
CA GLY A 243 15.85 -26.15 -4.34
C GLY A 243 15.54 -26.41 -2.85
N LYS A 244 14.27 -26.30 -2.41
CA LYS A 244 13.83 -26.69 -1.07
C LYS A 244 13.07 -28.01 -1.11
N LYS A 245 13.10 -28.75 -0.01
CA LYS A 245 12.41 -30.05 0.12
C LYS A 245 10.88 -29.92 0.21
N ASN A 246 10.40 -28.79 0.75
CA ASN A 246 8.99 -28.60 1.07
C ASN A 246 8.42 -27.36 0.38
N ASN A 247 7.17 -27.50 -0.08
CA ASN A 247 6.37 -26.42 -0.65
C ASN A 247 5.60 -25.67 0.45
N THR A 248 5.20 -24.45 0.14
CA THR A 248 4.43 -23.61 1.06
C THR A 248 2.98 -23.54 0.62
N VAL A 249 2.06 -23.83 1.52
CA VAL A 249 0.61 -23.57 1.35
C VAL A 249 0.23 -22.40 2.25
N THR A 250 -0.67 -21.55 1.77
CA THR A 250 -1.10 -20.35 2.49
C THR A 250 -2.62 -20.25 2.52
N LEU A 251 -3.16 -19.86 3.68
CA LEU A 251 -4.52 -19.38 3.81
C LEU A 251 -4.49 -17.90 4.16
N VAL A 252 -5.28 -17.10 3.46
CA VAL A 252 -5.33 -15.65 3.64
C VAL A 252 -6.78 -15.20 3.79
N GLY A 253 -7.12 -14.58 4.92
CA GLY A 253 -8.49 -14.18 5.22
C GLY A 253 -8.56 -13.15 6.35
N ARG A 254 -9.75 -12.60 6.60
CA ARG A 254 -9.98 -11.58 7.64
C ARG A 254 -10.42 -12.15 8.99
N ASP A 255 -10.98 -13.36 8.99
CA ASP A 255 -11.47 -14.04 10.17
C ASP A 255 -10.40 -15.01 10.69
N LEU A 256 -9.63 -14.57 11.70
CA LEU A 256 -8.54 -15.36 12.27
C LEU A 256 -9.07 -16.66 12.88
N ASP A 257 -10.14 -16.60 13.67
CA ASP A 257 -10.71 -17.78 14.33
C ASP A 257 -11.16 -18.82 13.31
N TYR A 258 -11.74 -18.38 12.19
CA TYR A 258 -12.08 -19.29 11.10
C TYR A 258 -10.84 -19.88 10.42
N LEU A 259 -9.79 -19.10 10.18
CA LEU A 259 -8.52 -19.62 9.64
C LEU A 259 -7.90 -20.66 10.57
N GLU A 260 -7.88 -20.38 11.88
CA GLU A 260 -7.38 -21.29 12.92
C GLU A 260 -8.19 -22.59 12.95
N SER A 261 -9.51 -22.52 12.78
CA SER A 261 -10.37 -23.72 12.71
C SER A 261 -10.06 -24.66 11.54
N LEU A 262 -9.36 -24.16 10.50
CA LEU A 262 -8.98 -24.95 9.32
C LEU A 262 -7.61 -25.62 9.47
N VAL A 263 -6.80 -25.26 10.47
CA VAL A 263 -5.40 -25.68 10.59
C VAL A 263 -5.25 -27.20 10.57
N ASP A 264 -5.99 -27.93 11.41
CA ASP A 264 -5.90 -29.39 11.51
C ASP A 264 -6.34 -30.09 10.21
N GLU A 265 -7.40 -29.58 9.57
CA GLU A 265 -7.90 -30.09 8.30
C GLU A 265 -6.86 -29.91 7.18
N VAL A 266 -6.23 -28.73 7.11
CA VAL A 266 -5.19 -28.44 6.12
C VAL A 266 -3.95 -29.28 6.36
N GLN A 267 -3.48 -29.37 7.61
CA GLN A 267 -2.32 -30.20 7.94
C GLN A 267 -2.51 -31.66 7.55
N ALA A 268 -3.69 -32.22 7.79
CA ALA A 268 -4.02 -33.58 7.37
C ALA A 268 -4.09 -33.69 5.84
N GLY A 269 -4.77 -32.76 5.17
CA GLY A 269 -4.98 -32.78 3.71
C GLY A 269 -3.70 -32.65 2.89
N ILE A 270 -2.70 -31.92 3.40
CA ILE A 270 -1.42 -31.73 2.71
C ILE A 270 -0.26 -32.52 3.33
N GLN A 271 -0.52 -33.36 4.34
CA GLN A 271 0.51 -34.07 5.12
C GLN A 271 1.63 -33.14 5.62
N GLY A 272 1.23 -31.95 6.09
CA GLY A 272 2.14 -30.85 6.42
C GLY A 272 1.96 -30.33 7.84
N LEU A 273 2.73 -29.30 8.17
CA LEU A 273 2.70 -28.64 9.47
C LEU A 273 2.56 -27.13 9.28
N ARG A 274 1.83 -26.48 10.19
CA ARG A 274 1.84 -25.01 10.29
C ARG A 274 3.26 -24.52 10.59
N VAL A 275 3.63 -23.39 10.01
CA VAL A 275 4.90 -22.70 10.26
C VAL A 275 4.65 -21.21 10.48
N ASP A 276 5.49 -20.56 11.29
CA ASP A 276 5.35 -19.11 11.59
C ASP A 276 5.97 -18.23 10.50
N ALA A 277 6.94 -18.77 9.78
CA ALA A 277 7.60 -18.12 8.66
C ALA A 277 7.89 -19.14 7.57
N GLU A 278 8.12 -18.65 6.35
CA GLU A 278 8.66 -19.47 5.27
C GLU A 278 10.06 -19.92 5.68
N SER A 279 10.19 -21.14 6.23
CA SER A 279 11.48 -21.61 6.74
C SER A 279 12.45 -21.86 5.60
N ASP A 280 13.68 -21.38 5.71
CA ASP A 280 14.75 -21.63 4.73
C ASP A 280 15.32 -23.05 4.81
N GLY A 281 14.51 -24.05 5.15
CA GLY A 281 14.79 -25.46 4.86
C GLY A 281 16.04 -26.07 5.48
N GLU A 282 16.66 -25.46 6.50
CA GLU A 282 17.83 -26.04 7.19
C GLU A 282 17.53 -26.65 8.57
N GLU A 283 16.32 -26.52 9.12
CA GLU A 283 16.07 -27.02 10.48
C GLU A 283 15.33 -28.35 10.53
N ASP A 284 15.98 -29.33 11.17
CA ASP A 284 15.49 -30.67 11.48
C ASP A 284 14.23 -30.57 12.38
N PRO A 285 13.12 -31.27 12.09
CA PRO A 285 11.92 -31.27 12.92
C PRO A 285 12.16 -31.60 14.41
N LYS A 286 13.30 -32.24 14.74
CA LYS A 286 13.70 -32.50 16.13
C LYS A 286 14.28 -31.29 16.87
N GLN A 287 14.74 -30.26 16.18
CA GLN A 287 15.23 -29.01 16.78
C GLN A 287 14.09 -28.06 17.15
N ILE A 288 12.98 -28.07 16.39
CA ILE A 288 11.78 -27.26 16.66
C ILE A 288 11.15 -27.61 18.02
N LYS A 289 11.14 -28.89 18.42
CA LYS A 289 10.68 -29.30 19.75
C LYS A 289 11.58 -28.84 20.89
N LYS A 290 12.87 -28.63 20.62
CA LYS A 290 13.84 -28.27 21.66
C LYS A 290 13.78 -26.78 21.99
N GLN A 291 13.61 -25.92 20.97
CA GLN A 291 13.38 -24.48 21.11
C GLN A 291 12.11 -24.20 21.92
N ALA A 292 11.02 -24.94 21.67
CA ALA A 292 9.75 -24.78 22.39
C ALA A 292 9.83 -25.14 23.89
N THR A 293 10.68 -26.10 24.28
CA THR A 293 10.94 -26.39 25.71
C THR A 293 11.90 -25.39 26.36
N GLU A 294 12.89 -24.87 25.62
CA GLU A 294 13.85 -23.91 26.17
C GLU A 294 13.25 -22.51 26.36
N ASP A 295 12.29 -22.11 25.54
CA ASP A 295 11.56 -20.84 25.71
C ASP A 295 10.49 -20.93 26.81
N ALA A 296 9.86 -22.10 27.00
CA ALA A 296 8.92 -22.34 28.10
C ALA A 296 9.59 -22.32 29.49
N ASP A 297 10.84 -22.77 29.61
CA ASP A 297 11.60 -22.74 30.86
C ASP A 297 12.15 -21.35 31.23
N LYS A 298 12.27 -20.43 30.26
CA LYS A 298 12.68 -19.04 30.52
C LYS A 298 11.53 -18.17 31.04
N ASP A 299 10.33 -18.37 30.52
CA ASP A 299 9.13 -17.64 30.98
C ASP A 299 8.75 -17.99 32.44
N THR A 300 9.02 -19.23 32.89
CA THR A 300 8.83 -19.62 34.30
C THR A 300 9.93 -19.07 35.22
N ALA A 301 11.13 -18.80 34.72
CA ALA A 301 12.23 -18.27 35.53
C ALA A 301 12.10 -16.75 35.77
N GLU A 302 11.57 -15.99 34.81
CA GLU A 302 11.37 -14.54 34.97
C GLU A 302 10.18 -14.18 35.86
N GLN A 303 9.16 -15.05 35.99
CA GLN A 303 8.00 -14.78 36.86
C GLN A 303 8.23 -15.00 38.37
N VAL A 304 9.38 -15.56 38.77
CA VAL A 304 9.69 -15.82 40.20
C VAL A 304 10.48 -14.68 40.85
N VAL A 305 11.02 -13.72 40.07
CA VAL A 305 11.93 -12.68 40.60
C VAL A 305 11.24 -11.36 40.95
N GLU A 306 9.97 -11.16 40.58
CA GLU A 306 9.21 -9.96 40.97
C GLU A 306 7.96 -10.29 41.80
N LYS A 307 8.15 -10.33 43.12
CA LYS A 307 7.16 -9.87 44.12
C LYS A 307 7.88 -9.54 45.44
N PRO A 308 7.42 -8.50 46.15
CA PRO A 308 8.24 -7.55 46.91
C PRO A 308 8.89 -8.09 48.18
#